data_AF-A0A7G1IDZ1-F1
#
_entry.id   AF-A0A7G1IDZ1-F1
#
_cell.length_a   1.000
_cell.length_b   1.000
_cell.length_c   1.000
_cell.angle_alpha   90.00
_cell.angle_beta   90.00
_cell.angle_gamma   90.00
#
_symmetry.space_group_name_H-M   'P 1'
#
loop_
_entity.id
_entity.type
_entity.pdbx_description
1 polymer ?
#
loop_
_entity_poly.entity_id
_entity_poly.type
_entity_poly.pdbx_seq_one_letter_code
_entity_poly.pdbx_strand_id
1 'polypeptide(L)'
;MAAVGPDQLASLIYTSGTTGRPKGVRLTHGAWTYTAAAIDALNVLGPDDLNFLWLPLAHAFGKVMLALPLSIGFTTAIDGRVEKIVDNLAVLHPTVMGAAPRIFEKPMPASSRWSPSKAGSRERFSAGR
;
A
#
# COMPACT_ATOMS: atom_id res chain seq x y z
N MET A 1 -26.98 3.27 16.92
CA MET A 1 -25.61 2.76 17.16
C MET A 1 -24.74 3.91 17.62
N ALA A 2 -23.81 3.70 18.56
CA ALA A 2 -22.86 4.75 18.95
C ALA A 2 -21.99 5.13 17.73
N ALA A 3 -21.67 6.42 17.60
CA ALA A 3 -20.86 6.92 16.48
C ALA A 3 -19.41 6.39 16.56
N VAL A 4 -18.85 6.03 15.41
CA VAL A 4 -17.43 5.64 15.30
C VAL A 4 -16.59 6.90 15.15
N GLY A 5 -15.62 7.07 16.06
CA GLY A 5 -14.76 8.26 16.12
C GLY A 5 -13.29 7.96 15.76
N PRO A 6 -12.50 8.98 15.40
CA PRO A 6 -11.10 8.80 14.98
C PRO A 6 -10.22 8.21 16.09
N ASP A 7 -10.49 8.50 17.37
CA ASP A 7 -9.68 8.02 18.49
C ASP A 7 -10.02 6.58 18.93
N GLN A 8 -11.06 5.98 18.34
CA GLN A 8 -11.42 4.61 18.65
C GLN A 8 -10.44 3.62 18.00
N LEU A 9 -10.23 2.50 18.69
CA LEU A 9 -9.32 1.45 18.25
C LEU A 9 -9.84 0.79 16.97
N ALA A 10 -9.03 0.81 15.89
CA ALA A 10 -9.38 0.21 14.60
C ALA A 10 -8.66 -1.12 14.35
N SER A 11 -7.43 -1.29 14.85
CA SER A 11 -6.66 -2.51 14.62
C SER A 11 -5.60 -2.78 15.69
N LEU A 12 -5.27 -4.07 15.84
CA LEU A 12 -4.14 -4.56 16.60
C LEU A 12 -3.16 -5.27 15.64
N ILE A 13 -1.91 -4.81 15.62
CA ILE A 13 -0.84 -5.46 14.84
C ILE A 13 0.15 -6.11 15.81
N TYR A 14 0.28 -7.42 15.76
CA TYR A 14 1.23 -8.16 16.59
C TYR A 14 2.62 -8.15 15.97
N THR A 15 3.62 -7.89 16.81
CA THR A 15 5.04 -7.89 16.45
C THR A 15 5.81 -8.80 17.40
N SER A 16 6.95 -9.37 16.97
CA SER A 16 7.69 -10.41 17.70
C SER A 16 8.12 -9.99 19.12
N GLY A 17 8.38 -8.70 19.35
CA GLY A 17 8.81 -8.16 20.64
C GLY A 17 10.21 -8.63 21.03
N THR A 18 11.00 -7.76 21.67
CA THR A 18 12.37 -8.09 22.11
C THR A 18 12.44 -9.14 23.22
N THR A 19 11.33 -9.38 23.92
CA THR A 19 11.22 -10.31 25.05
C THR A 19 10.68 -11.69 24.66
N GLY A 20 10.58 -11.99 23.36
CA GLY A 20 10.04 -13.25 22.83
C GLY A 20 8.52 -13.43 22.94
N ARG A 21 7.82 -12.52 23.65
CA ARG A 21 6.36 -12.47 23.72
C ARG A 21 5.84 -11.43 22.73
N PRO A 22 4.93 -11.79 21.80
CA PRO A 22 4.38 -10.84 20.86
C PRO A 22 3.66 -9.68 21.54
N LYS A 23 3.87 -8.46 21.03
CA LYS A 23 3.22 -7.24 21.51
C LYS A 23 2.24 -6.72 20.47
N GLY A 24 1.01 -6.44 20.88
CA GLY A 24 -0.04 -5.87 20.02
C GLY A 24 0.03 -4.34 20.00
N VAL A 25 0.33 -3.77 18.84
CA VAL A 25 0.31 -2.33 18.62
C VAL A 25 -1.13 -1.88 18.36
N ARG A 26 -1.64 -0.98 19.20
CA ARG A 26 -2.98 -0.40 19.10
C ARG A 26 -2.96 0.77 18.11
N LEU A 27 -3.75 0.69 17.05
CA LEU A 27 -3.86 1.73 16.03
C LEU A 27 -5.31 2.16 15.88
N THR A 28 -5.54 3.47 15.98
CA THR A 28 -6.86 4.08 15.92
C THR A 28 -7.35 4.27 14.47
N HIS A 29 -8.62 4.63 14.28
CA HIS A 29 -9.13 5.04 12.96
C HIS A 29 -8.37 6.27 12.44
N GLY A 30 -8.05 7.21 13.33
CA GLY A 30 -7.26 8.41 13.05
C GLY A 30 -5.87 8.10 12.52
N ALA A 31 -5.20 7.06 13.02
CA ALA A 31 -3.87 6.68 12.55
C ALA A 31 -3.86 6.30 11.06
N TRP A 32 -4.87 5.54 10.61
CA TRP A 32 -4.97 5.10 9.21
C TRP A 32 -5.40 6.24 8.28
N THR A 33 -6.41 7.01 8.69
CA THR A 33 -6.91 8.14 7.89
C THR A 33 -5.86 9.25 7.78
N TYR A 34 -5.13 9.55 8.86
CA TYR A 34 -3.99 10.47 8.83
C TYR A 34 -2.90 10.00 7.88
N THR A 35 -2.51 8.72 7.96
CA THR A 35 -1.45 8.18 7.08
C THR A 35 -1.86 8.25 5.61
N ALA A 36 -3.12 7.95 5.29
CA ALA A 36 -3.62 8.05 3.92
C ALA A 36 -3.63 9.50 3.43
N ALA A 37 -4.14 10.44 4.24
CA ALA A 37 -4.14 11.87 3.92
C ALA A 37 -2.72 12.44 3.76
N ALA A 38 -1.76 11.99 4.58
CA ALA A 38 -0.36 12.41 4.48
C ALA A 38 0.30 11.95 3.18
N ILE A 39 -0.04 10.75 2.69
CA ILE A 39 0.45 10.24 1.40
C ILE A 39 -0.27 10.92 0.23
N ASP A 40 -1.57 11.15 0.34
CA ASP A 40 -2.36 11.90 -0.65
C ASP A 40 -1.80 13.31 -0.88
N ALA A 41 -1.39 13.99 0.19
CA ALA A 41 -0.77 15.31 0.14
C ALA A 41 0.55 15.36 -0.66
N LEU A 42 1.19 14.21 -0.93
CA LEU A 42 2.37 14.14 -1.81
C LEU A 42 2.00 14.32 -3.28
N ASN A 43 0.71 14.23 -3.65
CA ASN A 43 0.20 14.34 -5.01
C ASN A 43 0.92 13.39 -5.99
N VAL A 44 1.26 12.18 -5.54
CA VAL A 44 1.91 11.15 -6.37
C VAL A 44 0.95 10.06 -6.84
N LEU A 45 -0.25 10.01 -6.27
CA LEU A 45 -1.34 9.11 -6.65
C LEU A 45 -2.56 9.92 -7.08
N GLY A 46 -3.51 9.28 -7.74
CA GLY A 46 -4.80 9.86 -8.14
C GLY A 46 -5.84 8.80 -8.49
N PRO A 47 -7.08 9.21 -8.79
CA PRO A 47 -8.21 8.30 -9.02
C PRO A 47 -8.00 7.27 -10.15
N ASP A 48 -7.16 7.60 -11.12
CA ASP A 48 -6.83 6.73 -12.26
C ASP A 48 -5.83 5.63 -11.93
N ASP A 49 -5.29 5.60 -10.71
CA ASP A 49 -4.34 4.57 -10.29
C ASP A 49 -4.99 3.19 -10.10
N LEU A 50 -4.18 2.16 -10.32
CA LEU A 50 -4.50 0.78 -10.02
C LEU A 50 -3.49 0.23 -9.01
N ASN A 51 -3.97 -0.02 -7.80
CA ASN A 51 -3.24 -0.71 -6.76
C ASN A 51 -3.28 -2.22 -6.96
N PHE A 52 -2.14 -2.89 -6.79
CA PHE A 52 -2.12 -4.33 -6.57
C PHE A 52 -1.73 -4.65 -5.13
N LEU A 53 -2.73 -5.07 -4.34
CA LEU A 53 -2.58 -5.40 -2.92
C LEU A 53 -2.43 -6.90 -2.71
N TRP A 54 -1.17 -7.34 -2.54
CA TRP A 54 -0.80 -8.72 -2.22
C TRP A 54 -0.17 -8.87 -0.82
N LEU A 55 0.15 -7.74 -0.17
CA LEU A 55 0.77 -7.72 1.15
C LEU A 55 -0.19 -8.24 2.24
N PRO A 56 0.29 -9.01 3.22
CA PRO A 56 -0.54 -9.44 4.33
C PRO A 56 -1.13 -8.25 5.12
N LEU A 57 -2.44 -8.25 5.35
CA LEU A 57 -3.12 -7.22 6.14
C LEU A 57 -2.79 -7.28 7.64
N ALA A 58 -2.14 -8.36 8.10
CA ALA A 58 -1.57 -8.44 9.44
C ALA A 58 -0.35 -7.52 9.63
N HIS A 59 0.22 -7.00 8.53
CA HIS A 59 1.34 -6.07 8.56
C HIS A 59 0.87 -4.64 8.26
N ALA A 60 1.49 -3.65 8.92
CA ALA A 60 1.07 -2.26 8.81
C ALA A 60 1.14 -1.75 7.37
N PHE A 61 2.13 -2.18 6.59
CA PHE A 61 2.26 -1.75 5.21
C PHE A 61 1.08 -2.20 4.32
N GLY A 62 0.57 -3.43 4.51
CA GLY A 62 -0.64 -3.88 3.82
C GLY A 62 -1.87 -3.05 4.19
N LYS A 63 -1.98 -2.64 5.47
CA LYS A 63 -3.05 -1.75 5.93
C LYS A 63 -2.96 -0.34 5.32
N VAL A 64 -1.75 0.20 5.14
CA VAL A 64 -1.54 1.47 4.43
C VAL A 64 -2.00 1.37 2.98
N MET A 65 -1.58 0.31 2.26
CA MET A 65 -2.00 0.09 0.88
C MET A 65 -3.52 -0.09 0.72
N LEU A 66 -4.22 -0.57 1.76
CA LEU A 66 -5.67 -0.63 1.79
C LEU A 66 -6.33 0.72 2.12
N ALA A 67 -5.70 1.55 2.96
CA ALA A 67 -6.27 2.83 3.39
C ALA A 67 -6.21 3.90 2.27
N LEU A 68 -5.17 3.89 1.44
CA LEU A 68 -5.00 4.84 0.33
C LEU A 68 -6.17 4.90 -0.66
N PRO A 69 -6.61 3.78 -1.28
CA PRO A 69 -7.72 3.80 -2.24
C PRO A 69 -9.03 4.28 -1.61
N LEU A 70 -9.23 4.05 -0.31
CA LEU A 70 -10.40 4.54 0.42
C LEU A 70 -10.39 6.06 0.65
N SER A 71 -9.19 6.66 0.74
CA SER A 71 -9.02 8.10 0.92
C SER A 71 -9.03 8.86 -0.40
N ILE A 72 -8.35 8.32 -1.42
CA ILE A 72 -8.09 9.02 -2.70
C ILE A 72 -9.12 8.63 -3.78
N GLY A 73 -9.68 7.41 -3.71
CA GLY A 73 -10.73 6.95 -4.63
C GLY A 73 -10.25 6.17 -5.86
N PHE A 74 -9.13 5.46 -5.76
CA PHE A 74 -8.58 4.65 -6.87
C PHE A 74 -8.81 3.14 -6.68
N THR A 75 -8.66 2.38 -7.76
CA THR A 75 -9.04 0.95 -7.78
C THR A 75 -7.97 0.07 -7.12
N THR A 76 -8.39 -1.00 -6.45
CA THR A 76 -7.49 -2.01 -5.87
C THR A 76 -7.85 -3.42 -6.30
N ALA A 77 -6.91 -4.10 -6.95
CA ALA A 77 -6.94 -5.55 -7.17
C ALA A 77 -6.27 -6.26 -5.98
N ILE A 78 -6.87 -7.34 -5.49
CA ILE A 78 -6.42 -8.07 -4.30
C ILE A 78 -6.15 -9.53 -4.64
N ASP A 79 -4.93 -9.99 -4.39
CA ASP A 79 -4.57 -11.41 -4.38
C ASP A 79 -3.35 -11.63 -3.46
N GLY A 80 -3.56 -12.31 -2.33
CA GLY A 80 -2.52 -12.53 -1.32
C GLY A 80 -1.55 -13.68 -1.64
N ARG A 81 -1.74 -14.41 -2.74
CA ARG A 81 -0.90 -15.56 -3.12
C ARG A 81 0.41 -15.08 -3.76
N VAL A 82 1.53 -15.34 -3.09
CA VAL A 82 2.85 -14.83 -3.49
C VAL A 82 3.31 -15.42 -4.83
N GLU A 83 2.97 -16.68 -5.08
CA GLU A 83 3.23 -17.39 -6.33
C GLU A 83 2.48 -16.81 -7.53
N LYS A 84 1.40 -16.05 -7.30
CA LYS A 84 0.58 -15.41 -8.34
C LYS A 84 0.97 -13.97 -8.65
N ILE A 85 1.95 -13.41 -7.93
CA ILE A 85 2.37 -12.01 -8.14
C ILE A 85 2.76 -11.76 -9.60
N VAL A 86 3.61 -12.60 -10.19
CA VAL A 86 4.11 -12.40 -11.56
C VAL A 86 2.98 -12.53 -12.59
N ASP A 87 2.14 -13.55 -12.46
CA ASP A 87 0.96 -13.75 -13.31
C ASP A 87 0.01 -12.53 -13.24
N ASN A 88 -0.25 -12.05 -12.02
CA ASN A 88 -1.14 -10.91 -11.79
C ASN A 88 -0.54 -9.61 -12.33
N LEU A 89 0.78 -9.39 -12.21
CA LEU A 89 1.45 -8.22 -12.78
C LEU A 89 1.34 -8.20 -14.32
N ALA A 90 1.41 -9.36 -14.96
CA ALA A 90 1.29 -9.48 -16.42
C ALA A 90 -0.14 -9.21 -16.94
N VAL A 91 -1.17 -9.38 -16.10
CA VAL A 91 -2.58 -9.16 -16.49
C VAL A 91 -3.06 -7.77 -16.05
N LEU A 92 -2.74 -7.37 -14.83
CA LEU A 92 -3.31 -6.17 -14.21
C LEU A 92 -2.57 -4.90 -14.62
N HIS A 93 -1.28 -4.98 -14.91
CA HIS A 93 -0.43 -3.80 -15.17
C HIS A 93 -0.66 -2.66 -14.16
N PRO A 94 -0.53 -2.91 -12.84
CA PRO A 94 -0.86 -1.91 -11.82
C PRO A 94 0.07 -0.70 -11.93
N THR A 95 -0.46 0.47 -11.60
CA THR A 95 0.31 1.72 -11.55
C THR A 95 1.06 1.85 -10.22
N VAL A 96 0.54 1.22 -9.15
CA VAL A 96 1.16 1.21 -7.82
C VAL A 96 1.15 -0.18 -7.21
N MET A 97 2.29 -0.58 -6.63
CA MET A 97 2.45 -1.83 -5.92
C MET A 97 3.43 -1.65 -4.77
N GLY A 98 2.95 -1.82 -3.53
CA GLY A 98 3.81 -1.90 -2.36
C GLY A 98 4.53 -3.25 -2.30
N ALA A 99 5.83 -3.25 -2.04
CA ALA A 99 6.60 -4.47 -1.85
C ALA A 99 7.80 -4.26 -0.90
N ALA A 100 8.22 -5.34 -0.22
CA ALA A 100 9.47 -5.36 0.52
C ALA A 100 10.66 -5.46 -0.46
N PRO A 101 11.84 -4.87 -0.15
CA PRO A 101 12.98 -4.83 -1.07
C PRO A 101 13.36 -6.18 -1.69
N ARG A 102 13.37 -7.24 -0.87
CA ARG A 102 13.67 -8.63 -1.27
C ARG A 102 12.86 -9.16 -2.46
N ILE A 103 11.67 -8.59 -2.73
CA ILE A 103 10.85 -8.99 -3.87
C ILE A 103 11.48 -8.57 -5.19
N PHE A 104 12.18 -7.44 -5.21
CA PHE A 104 12.85 -6.91 -6.40
C PHE A 104 14.20 -7.57 -6.66
N GLU A 105 14.75 -8.30 -5.69
CA GLU A 105 16.00 -9.05 -5.82
C GLU A 105 15.80 -10.41 -6.51
N LYS A 106 14.57 -10.93 -6.54
CA LYS A 106 14.26 -12.23 -7.13
C LYS A 106 14.41 -12.14 -8.66
N PRO A 107 15.16 -13.05 -9.31
CA PRO A 107 15.27 -13.04 -10.77
C PRO A 107 13.89 -13.23 -11.40
N MET A 108 13.39 -12.17 -12.03
CA MET A 108 12.13 -12.16 -12.76
C MET A 108 12.41 -12.44 -14.25
N PRO A 109 11.61 -13.26 -14.94
CA PRO A 109 11.74 -13.43 -16.39
C PRO A 109 11.60 -12.07 -17.08
N ALA A 110 12.37 -11.84 -18.15
CA ALA A 110 12.48 -10.53 -18.81
C ALA A 110 11.12 -9.92 -19.23
N SER A 111 10.13 -10.76 -19.52
CA SER A 111 8.74 -10.36 -19.82
C SER A 111 7.97 -9.76 -18.64
N SER A 112 8.41 -10.03 -17.42
CA SER A 112 7.83 -9.55 -16.16
C SER A 112 8.69 -8.48 -15.48
N ARG A 113 9.80 -8.08 -16.11
CA ARG A 113 10.64 -7.01 -15.60
C ARG A 113 9.87 -5.71 -15.70
N TRP A 114 9.36 -5.24 -14.57
CA TRP A 114 8.83 -3.90 -14.44
C TRP A 114 9.93 -2.91 -14.82
N SER A 115 9.81 -2.32 -16.00
CA SER A 115 10.56 -1.14 -16.39
C SER A 115 9.75 0.06 -15.91
N PRO A 116 10.37 1.12 -15.37
CA PRO A 116 9.68 2.38 -15.20
C PRO A 116 9.32 2.89 -16.61
N SER A 117 8.17 2.45 -17.12
CA SER A 117 7.49 3.20 -18.16
C SER A 117 7.24 4.58 -17.57
N LYS A 118 7.32 5.60 -18.41
CA LYS A 118 7.26 7.02 -18.04
C LYS A 118 5.95 7.35 -17.30
N ALA A 119 5.82 6.99 -16.02
CA ALA A 119 4.96 7.71 -15.11
C ALA A 119 5.53 9.13 -15.13
N GLY A 120 4.70 10.11 -15.51
CA GLY A 120 5.01 11.53 -15.73
C GLY A 120 5.51 12.27 -14.49
N SER A 121 6.49 11.71 -13.79
CA SER A 121 7.18 12.23 -12.62
C SER A 121 8.00 13.48 -12.93
N ARG A 122 8.27 13.77 -14.22
CA ARG A 122 8.93 15.02 -14.61
C ARG A 122 8.02 16.26 -14.57
N GLU A 123 6.70 16.10 -14.57
CA GLU A 123 5.78 17.25 -14.54
C GLU A 123 5.21 17.54 -13.14
N ARG A 124 5.20 16.55 -12.23
CA ARG A 124 4.67 16.75 -10.86
C ARG A 124 5.65 17.44 -9.90
N PHE A 125 6.91 17.60 -10.29
CA PHE A 125 7.95 18.30 -9.51
C PHE A 125 8.24 19.73 -9.98
N SER A 126 7.50 20.28 -10.95
CA SER A 126 7.70 21.67 -11.38
C SER A 126 6.64 22.63 -10.84
N ALA A 127 7.13 23.57 -10.02
CA ALA A 127 6.64 24.93 -9.79
C ALA A 127 5.43 25.14 -8.87
N GLY A 128 5.71 25.27 -7.58
CA GLY A 128 5.08 26.28 -6.72
C GLY A 128 6.14 27.29 -6.27
N ARG A 129 6.16 28.46 -6.90
CA ARG A 129 6.70 29.68 -6.31
C ARG A 129 5.57 30.36 -5.56
#